data_AF-A0A6G2D5T7-F1
#
_entry.id   AF-A0A6G2D5T7-F1
#
_cell.length_a   1.000
_cell.length_b   1.000
_cell.length_c   1.000
_cell.angle_alpha   90.00
_cell.angle_beta   90.00
_cell.angle_gamma   90.00
#
_symmetry.space_group_name_H-M   'P 1'
#
loop_
_entity.id
_entity.type
_entity.pdbx_description
1 polymer ?
#
loop_
_entity_poly.entity_id
_entity_poly.type
_entity_poly.pdbx_seq_one_letter_code
_entity_poly.pdbx_strand_id
1 'polypeptide(L)'
;IVEEIHSRFPQGVKIYEIQNIVEHELLEAKEYALAEEYITYRTQRDFERSKATDINFSIHKLLNKDQAVVNENANKDSDVFNTQRDLTAGIVGKSIGLQMLPKHVANAHQKG
;
A
#
# COMPACT_ATOMS: atom_id res chain seq x y z
N ILE A 1 20.13 14.30 7.87
CA ILE A 1 19.31 13.63 6.81
C ILE A 1 19.81 13.85 5.37
N VAL A 2 19.64 15.00 4.69
CA VAL A 2 20.00 15.12 3.25
C VAL A 2 21.51 14.96 3.02
N GLU A 3 22.33 15.55 3.87
CA GLU A 3 23.80 15.38 3.85
C GLU A 3 24.23 13.94 4.19
N GLU A 4 23.57 13.31 5.17
CA GLU A 4 23.76 11.90 5.55
C GLU A 4 23.52 10.95 4.35
N ILE A 5 22.44 11.19 3.60
CA ILE A 5 22.04 10.38 2.45
C ILE A 5 23.07 10.53 1.31
N HIS A 6 23.49 11.76 1.00
CA HIS A 6 24.46 12.00 -0.07
C HIS A 6 25.86 11.47 0.28
N SER A 7 26.25 11.49 1.56
CA SER A 7 27.52 10.93 2.03
C SER A 7 27.55 9.40 1.94
N ARG A 8 26.46 8.72 2.32
CA ARG A 8 26.41 7.25 2.38
C ARG A 8 26.04 6.56 1.06
N PHE A 9 25.30 7.23 0.16
CA PHE A 9 24.72 6.59 -1.03
C PHE A 9 25.00 7.34 -2.35
N PRO A 10 26.22 7.24 -2.89
CA PRO A 10 26.62 7.97 -4.10
C PRO A 10 25.98 7.48 -5.42
N GLN A 11 25.45 6.26 -5.47
CA GLN A 11 24.91 5.63 -6.70
C GLN A 11 23.38 5.45 -6.66
N GLY A 12 22.72 6.01 -5.66
CA GLY A 12 21.29 5.86 -5.43
C GLY A 12 21.00 5.21 -4.08
N VAL A 13 19.87 5.60 -3.51
CA VAL A 13 19.42 5.20 -2.17
C VAL A 13 18.06 4.53 -2.29
N LYS A 14 17.87 3.40 -1.61
CA LYS A 14 16.59 2.72 -1.53
C LYS A 14 15.73 3.38 -0.46
N ILE A 15 14.41 3.32 -0.63
CA ILE A 15 13.48 4.01 0.28
C ILE A 15 13.62 3.55 1.75
N TYR A 16 13.90 2.26 1.99
CA TYR A 16 14.10 1.75 3.35
C TYR A 16 15.36 2.31 4.02
N GLU A 17 16.37 2.68 3.23
CA GLU A 17 17.62 3.28 3.74
C GLU A 17 17.37 4.71 4.18
N ILE A 18 16.57 5.48 3.41
CA ILE A 18 16.11 6.81 3.83
C ILE A 18 15.27 6.71 5.11
N GLN A 19 14.33 5.77 5.18
CA GLN A 19 13.46 5.58 6.35
C GLN A 19 14.27 5.24 7.60
N ASN A 20 15.27 4.37 7.49
CA ASN A 20 16.15 4.02 8.61
C ASN A 20 16.98 5.23 9.09
N ILE A 21 17.44 6.08 8.17
CA ILE A 21 18.14 7.33 8.55
C ILE A 21 17.21 8.23 9.36
N VAL A 22 15.97 8.43 8.91
CA VAL A 22 14.99 9.26 9.63
C VAL A 22 14.73 8.70 11.04
N GLU A 23 14.56 7.38 11.17
CA GLU A 23 14.37 6.72 12.47
C GLU A 23 15.57 6.91 13.41
N HIS A 24 16.78 6.72 12.90
CA HIS A 24 18.00 6.93 13.69
C HIS A 24 18.13 8.38 14.17
N GLU A 25 17.89 9.36 13.30
CA GLU A 25 18.02 10.78 13.63
C GLU A 25 16.99 11.21 14.68
N LEU A 26 15.75 10.70 14.62
CA LEU A 26 14.72 10.94 15.64
C LEU A 26 15.12 10.35 17.01
N LEU A 27 15.70 9.15 17.02
CA LEU A 27 16.17 8.51 18.25
C LEU A 27 17.41 9.22 18.84
N GLU A 28 18.36 9.65 18.01
CA GLU A 28 19.54 10.41 18.44
C GLU A 28 19.17 11.79 19.00
N ALA A 29 18.18 12.45 18.39
CA ALA A 29 17.61 13.69 18.90
C ALA A 29 16.79 13.50 20.20
N LYS A 30 16.60 12.25 20.66
CA LYS A 30 15.77 11.86 21.82
C LYS A 30 14.28 12.23 21.67
N GLU A 31 13.81 12.37 20.44
CA GLU A 31 12.43 12.66 20.09
C GLU A 31 11.61 11.35 20.04
N TYR A 32 11.56 10.63 21.17
CA TYR A 32 11.02 9.26 21.22
C TYR A 32 9.55 9.17 20.78
N ALA A 33 8.72 10.13 21.17
CA ALA A 33 7.30 10.16 20.79
C ALA A 33 7.13 10.30 19.27
N LEU A 34 7.97 11.13 18.63
CA LEU A 34 7.91 11.32 17.19
C LEU A 34 8.49 10.10 16.44
N ALA A 35 9.54 9.48 16.97
CA ALA A 35 10.08 8.23 16.44
C ALA A 35 9.04 7.10 16.46
N GLU A 36 8.31 6.94 17.57
CA GLU A 36 7.26 5.95 17.72
C GLU A 36 6.12 6.16 16.72
N GLU A 37 5.64 7.40 16.60
CA GLU A 37 4.58 7.76 15.65
C GLU A 37 5.01 7.50 14.20
N TYR A 38 6.25 7.88 13.85
CA TYR A 38 6.81 7.67 12.52
C TYR A 38 6.92 6.18 12.16
N ILE A 39 7.48 5.36 13.05
CA ILE A 39 7.63 3.91 12.85
C ILE A 39 6.26 3.25 12.70
N THR A 40 5.30 3.63 13.54
CA THR A 40 3.93 3.10 13.50
C THR A 40 3.27 3.43 12.17
N TYR A 41 3.32 4.70 11.74
CA TYR A 41 2.76 5.13 10.47
C TYR A 41 3.40 4.41 9.28
N ARG A 42 4.74 4.29 9.25
CA ARG A 42 5.48 3.58 8.20
C ARG A 42 5.01 2.14 8.09
N THR A 43 5.00 1.44 9.22
CA THR A 43 4.63 0.02 9.31
C THR A 43 3.21 -0.21 8.82
N GLN A 44 2.27 0.64 9.25
CA GLN A 44 0.88 0.58 8.80
C GLN A 44 0.76 0.75 7.28
N ARG A 45 1.49 1.70 6.69
CA ARG A 45 1.51 1.91 5.24
C ARG A 45 2.15 0.76 4.46
N ASP A 46 3.18 0.11 5.01
CA ASP A 46 3.76 -1.08 4.39
C ASP A 46 2.78 -2.26 4.36
N PHE A 47 2.04 -2.46 5.45
CA PHE A 47 0.97 -3.45 5.48
C PHE A 47 -0.15 -3.16 4.49
N GLU A 48 -0.58 -1.90 4.38
CA GLU A 48 -1.60 -1.49 3.40
C GLU A 48 -1.14 -1.75 1.96
N ARG A 49 0.10 -1.39 1.62
CA ARG A 49 0.66 -1.65 0.29
C ARG A 49 0.74 -3.14 -0.01
N SER A 50 1.25 -3.93 0.94
CA SER A 50 1.36 -5.38 0.79
C SER A 50 -0.02 -6.02 0.54
N LYS A 51 -1.02 -5.66 1.35
CA LYS A 51 -2.41 -6.13 1.20
C LYS A 51 -3.05 -5.70 -0.12
N ALA A 52 -2.80 -4.47 -0.57
CA ALA A 52 -3.33 -3.96 -1.84
C ALA A 52 -2.76 -4.70 -3.07
N THR A 53 -1.56 -5.27 -2.94
CA THR A 53 -0.94 -6.09 -3.98
C THR A 53 -1.23 -7.59 -3.85
N ASP A 54 -1.82 -8.03 -2.72
CA ASP A 54 -2.16 -9.43 -2.50
C ASP A 54 -3.55 -9.75 -3.06
N ILE A 55 -3.55 -10.53 -4.14
CA ILE A 55 -4.76 -10.99 -4.83
C ILE A 55 -5.63 -11.84 -3.90
N ASN A 56 -5.02 -12.71 -3.08
CA ASN A 56 -5.78 -13.60 -2.18
C ASN A 56 -6.50 -12.79 -1.12
N PHE A 57 -5.85 -11.77 -0.56
CA PHE A 57 -6.48 -10.85 0.38
C PHE A 57 -7.68 -10.12 -0.24
N SER A 58 -7.53 -9.66 -1.49
CA SER A 58 -8.58 -8.94 -2.22
C SER A 58 -9.77 -9.85 -2.58
N ILE A 59 -9.52 -11.10 -2.97
CA ILE A 59 -10.57 -12.10 -3.23
C ILE A 59 -11.29 -12.47 -1.93
N HIS A 60 -10.57 -12.67 -0.82
CA HIS A 60 -11.19 -12.97 0.47
C HIS A 60 -12.12 -11.85 0.93
N LYS A 61 -11.77 -10.57 0.72
CA LYS A 61 -12.66 -9.44 1.02
C LYS A 61 -13.95 -9.48 0.20
N LEU A 62 -13.87 -9.82 -1.08
CA LEU A 62 -15.06 -9.97 -1.92
C LEU A 62 -15.95 -11.12 -1.45
N LEU A 63 -15.37 -12.29 -1.18
CA LEU A 63 -16.11 -13.46 -0.69
C LEU A 63 -16.80 -13.20 0.66
N ASN A 64 -16.18 -12.39 1.52
CA ASN A 64 -16.73 -11.98 2.81
C ASN A 64 -17.71 -10.78 2.71
N LYS A 65 -18.03 -10.32 1.49
CA LYS A 65 -18.91 -9.17 1.23
C LYS A 65 -18.51 -7.91 2.01
N ASP A 66 -17.20 -7.63 2.09
CA ASP A 66 -16.72 -6.38 2.68
C ASP A 66 -17.44 -5.21 2.01
N GLN A 67 -18.11 -4.38 2.83
CA GLN A 67 -19.02 -3.33 2.36
C GLN A 67 -18.32 -2.34 1.42
N ALA A 68 -17.01 -2.12 1.59
CA ALA A 68 -16.22 -1.27 0.71
C ALA A 68 -16.09 -1.82 -0.72
N VAL A 69 -16.15 -3.15 -0.87
CA VAL A 69 -16.01 -3.85 -2.16
C VAL A 69 -17.35 -4.00 -2.86
N VAL A 70 -18.40 -4.39 -2.14
CA VAL A 70 -19.74 -4.54 -2.74
C VAL A 70 -20.35 -3.18 -3.13
N ASN A 71 -19.98 -2.10 -2.43
CA ASN A 71 -20.44 -0.75 -2.74
C ASN A 71 -19.72 -0.10 -3.94
N GLU A 72 -18.64 -0.69 -4.48
CA GLU A 72 -18.03 -0.20 -5.73
C GLU A 72 -19.03 -0.27 -6.90
N ASN A 73 -20.01 -1.18 -6.82
CA ASN A 73 -21.06 -1.37 -7.82
C ASN A 73 -22.45 -1.15 -7.20
N ALA A 74 -22.60 -0.09 -6.38
CA ALA A 74 -23.77 0.24 -5.55
C ALA A 74 -25.15 0.27 -6.24
N ASN A 75 -25.21 0.10 -7.56
CA ASN A 75 -26.44 0.05 -8.35
C ASN A 75 -26.89 -1.37 -8.74
N LYS A 76 -26.14 -2.42 -8.40
CA LYS A 76 -26.47 -3.82 -8.71
C LYS A 76 -26.50 -4.67 -7.44
N ASP A 77 -27.47 -5.58 -7.36
CA ASP A 77 -27.57 -6.55 -6.29
C ASP A 77 -26.34 -7.49 -6.30
N SER A 78 -25.55 -7.45 -5.23
CA SER A 78 -24.31 -8.23 -5.07
C SER A 78 -24.55 -9.71 -4.75
N ASP A 79 -25.80 -10.11 -4.51
CA ASP A 79 -26.21 -11.51 -4.33
C ASP A 79 -26.45 -12.24 -5.66
N VAL A 80 -26.55 -11.51 -6.77
CA VAL A 80 -26.74 -12.11 -8.09
C VAL A 80 -25.39 -12.50 -8.70
N PHE A 81 -25.32 -13.72 -9.23
CA PHE A 81 -24.10 -14.33 -9.78
C PHE A 81 -23.40 -13.44 -10.84
N ASN A 82 -24.16 -12.73 -11.67
CA ASN A 82 -23.60 -11.81 -12.66
C ASN A 82 -22.79 -10.67 -12.00
N THR A 83 -23.32 -10.07 -10.93
CA THR A 83 -22.65 -9.01 -10.16
C THR A 83 -21.42 -9.55 -9.44
N GLN A 84 -21.49 -10.74 -8.85
CA GLN A 84 -20.34 -11.37 -8.19
C GLN A 84 -19.21 -11.68 -9.19
N ARG A 85 -19.55 -12.21 -10.37
CA ARG A 85 -18.59 -12.46 -11.45
C ARG A 85 -17.92 -11.16 -11.90
N ASP A 86 -18.69 -10.11 -12.13
CA ASP A 86 -18.18 -8.82 -12.60
C ASP A 86 -17.30 -8.15 -11.52
N LEU A 87 -17.69 -8.20 -10.25
CA LEU A 87 -16.87 -7.73 -9.12
C LEU A 87 -15.57 -8.52 -8.99
N THR A 88 -15.63 -9.85 -9.11
CA THR A 88 -14.43 -10.71 -9.07
C THR A 88 -13.47 -10.36 -10.20
N ALA A 89 -13.98 -10.24 -11.43
CA ALA A 89 -13.18 -9.86 -12.58
C ALA A 89 -12.57 -8.46 -12.44
N GLY A 90 -13.31 -7.49 -11.89
CA GLY A 90 -12.82 -6.14 -11.62
C GLY A 90 -11.68 -6.11 -10.60
N ILE A 91 -11.85 -6.79 -9.46
CA ILE A 91 -10.84 -6.83 -8.40
C ILE A 91 -9.59 -7.58 -8.84
N VAL A 92 -9.77 -8.75 -9.46
CA VAL A 92 -8.65 -9.55 -9.97
C VAL A 92 -7.91 -8.78 -11.06
N GLY A 93 -8.64 -8.16 -12.00
CA GLY A 93 -8.08 -7.33 -13.05
C GLY A 93 -7.30 -6.13 -12.51
N LYS A 94 -7.84 -5.42 -11.52
CA LYS A 94 -7.17 -4.28 -10.85
C LYS A 94 -5.91 -4.72 -10.12
N SER A 95 -5.99 -5.81 -9.35
CA SER A 95 -4.85 -6.31 -8.57
C SER A 95 -3.72 -6.84 -9.47
N ILE A 96 -4.05 -7.59 -10.52
CA ILE A 96 -3.07 -8.07 -11.51
C ILE A 96 -2.50 -6.89 -12.30
N GLY A 97 -3.36 -5.97 -12.74
CA GLY A 97 -2.93 -4.76 -13.46
C GLY A 97 -1.93 -3.93 -12.66
N LEU A 98 -2.18 -3.72 -11.35
CA LEU A 98 -1.25 -3.02 -10.47
C LEU A 98 0.11 -3.73 -10.32
N GLN A 99 0.15 -5.06 -10.36
CA GLN A 99 1.41 -5.82 -10.35
C GLN A 99 2.16 -5.73 -11.69
N MET A 100 1.45 -5.60 -12.81
CA MET A 100 2.03 -5.51 -14.15
C MET A 100 2.56 -4.11 -14.49
N LEU A 101 2.07 -3.07 -13.81
CA LEU A 101 2.47 -1.69 -14.06
C LEU A 101 3.90 -1.40 -13.55
N PRO A 102 4.64 -0.48 -14.20
CA PRO A 102 5.87 0.05 -13.63
C PRO A 102 5.61 0.63 -12.24
N LYS A 103 6.53 0.39 -11.29
CA LYS A 103 6.37 0.76 -9.87
C LYS A 103 5.90 2.21 -9.65
N HIS A 104 6.41 3.16 -10.42
CA HIS A 104 6.03 4.57 -10.29
C HIS A 104 4.58 4.83 -10.71
N VAL A 105 4.07 4.14 -11.74
CA VAL A 105 2.68 4.26 -12.22
C VAL A 105 1.72 3.59 -11.26
N ALA A 106 2.04 2.38 -10.79
CA ALA A 106 1.24 1.68 -9.78
C ALA A 106 1.11 2.51 -8.49
N ASN A 107 2.21 3.08 -8.02
CA ASN A 107 2.22 3.95 -6.84
C ASN A 107 1.41 5.24 -7.03
N ALA A 108 1.42 5.84 -8.23
CA ALA A 108 0.59 6.99 -8.53
C ALA A 108 -0.90 6.60 -8.46
N HIS A 109 -1.30 5.52 -9.15
CA HIS A 109 -2.68 5.03 -9.14
C HIS A 109 -3.19 4.72 -7.72
N GLN A 110 -2.35 4.14 -6.86
CA GLN A 110 -2.73 3.86 -5.46
C GLN A 110 -2.93 5.12 -4.61
N LYS A 111 -2.39 6.27 -5.03
CA LYS A 111 -2.51 7.55 -4.31
C LYS A 111 -3.70 8.40 -4.77
N GLY A 112 -4.38 8.01 -5.85
CA GLY A 112 -5.43 8.81 -6.52
C GLY A 112 -4.85 9.73 -7.59
#